data_AF-A0AAE8MYA9-F1
#
_entry.id   AF-A0AAE8MYA9-F1
#
_cell.length_a   1.000
_cell.length_b   1.000
_cell.length_c   1.000
_cell.angle_alpha   90.00
_cell.angle_beta   90.00
_cell.angle_gamma   90.00
#
_symmetry.space_group_name_H-M   'P 1'
#
loop_
_entity.id
_entity.type
_entity.pdbx_description
1 polymer ?
#
loop_
_entity_poly.entity_id
_entity_poly.type
_entity_poly.pdbx_seq_one_letter_code
_entity_poly.pdbx_strand_id
1 'polypeptide(L)'
;MSAVTLARPATVDQLAIGISRISVRHGHWKPRYRKPQPELTGYPEGHGEKIWVFNELRSKLVVYSHTPVLDVYKAHQQIPFVGKKSKPSKIRKDLWRQLAMVEFPAGRGDVGQSVYAKLREFRRRHELEWDDSLYFEQTPKGGKRVLTRQERGKKVLEQKANAVADLAAVLAGSGKSNKVVEGEGGELCEATIYWANAIDRHYATKWSPNVKHGLLPDGVDWSAPVGSVPRAVTHTLLPESAAAEPLKQ
;
A
#
# COMPACT_ATOMS: atom_id res chain seq x y z
N MET A 1 -42.95 53.38 -72.79
CA MET A 1 -43.98 53.28 -71.74
C MET A 1 -43.32 52.72 -70.49
N SER A 2 -43.52 53.45 -69.40
CA SER A 2 -43.22 53.27 -67.98
C SER A 2 -42.34 52.12 -67.48
N ALA A 3 -41.35 52.51 -66.68
CA ALA A 3 -40.58 51.70 -65.76
C ALA A 3 -41.47 51.05 -64.68
N VAL A 4 -41.17 49.80 -64.34
CA VAL A 4 -41.64 49.14 -63.11
C VAL A 4 -40.42 48.76 -62.29
N THR A 5 -40.25 49.48 -61.19
CA THR A 5 -39.22 49.28 -60.18
C THR A 5 -39.60 48.07 -59.33
N LEU A 6 -38.79 47.00 -59.33
CA LEU A 6 -38.87 45.95 -58.32
C LEU A 6 -37.70 46.10 -57.36
N ALA A 7 -37.95 46.81 -56.26
CA ALA A 7 -37.10 46.84 -55.10
C ALA A 7 -37.00 45.42 -54.51
N ARG A 8 -35.77 44.93 -54.33
CA ARG A 8 -35.50 43.74 -53.50
C ARG A 8 -35.64 44.16 -52.04
N PRO A 9 -36.52 43.54 -51.23
CA PRO A 9 -36.46 43.74 -49.79
C PRO A 9 -35.21 43.05 -49.24
N ALA A 10 -34.35 43.84 -48.59
CA ALA A 10 -33.32 43.34 -47.71
C ALA A 10 -34.00 42.79 -46.44
N THR A 11 -34.01 41.48 -46.28
CA THR A 11 -34.29 40.85 -44.99
C THR A 11 -32.96 40.63 -44.27
N VAL A 12 -32.49 41.66 -43.60
CA VAL A 12 -31.55 41.51 -42.49
C VAL A 12 -32.41 41.12 -41.29
N ASP A 13 -32.63 39.82 -41.10
CA ASP A 13 -32.98 39.21 -39.81
C ASP A 13 -32.98 37.69 -39.95
N GLN A 14 -31.78 37.15 -40.13
CA GLN A 14 -31.48 35.79 -39.69
C GLN A 14 -30.23 35.88 -38.82
N LEU A 15 -30.43 36.36 -37.59
CA LEU A 15 -29.72 35.74 -36.48
C LEU A 15 -30.16 34.29 -36.50
N ALA A 16 -29.40 33.44 -37.19
CA ALA A 16 -29.37 32.03 -36.92
C ALA A 16 -28.94 31.92 -35.47
N ILE A 17 -29.95 31.94 -34.59
CA ILE A 17 -29.85 31.53 -33.21
C ILE A 17 -29.33 30.11 -33.31
N GLY A 18 -28.01 30.00 -33.22
CA GLY A 18 -27.32 28.75 -32.99
C GLY A 18 -27.90 28.25 -31.69
N ILE A 19 -28.95 27.44 -31.80
CA ILE A 19 -29.37 26.54 -30.74
C ILE A 19 -28.16 25.65 -30.58
N SER A 20 -27.28 26.09 -29.71
CA SER A 20 -26.15 25.34 -29.23
C SER A 20 -26.76 24.00 -28.86
N ARG A 21 -26.40 22.94 -29.60
CA ARG A 21 -26.70 21.55 -29.23
C ARG A 21 -25.87 21.19 -27.99
N ILE A 22 -25.90 22.05 -26.99
CA ILE A 22 -25.62 21.72 -25.61
C ILE A 22 -26.74 20.78 -25.26
N SER A 23 -26.49 19.50 -25.55
CA SER A 23 -27.10 18.37 -24.87
C SER A 23 -27.06 18.73 -23.40
N VAL A 24 -28.19 19.19 -22.89
CA VAL A 24 -28.41 19.34 -21.46
C VAL A 24 -28.19 17.94 -20.90
N ARG A 25 -27.00 17.69 -20.33
CA ARG A 25 -26.74 16.48 -19.54
C ARG A 25 -27.48 16.66 -18.22
N HIS A 26 -28.80 16.62 -18.28
CA HIS A 26 -29.67 16.54 -17.12
C HIS A 26 -29.44 15.16 -16.48
N GLY A 27 -28.81 15.16 -15.32
CA GLY A 27 -28.59 13.95 -14.53
C GLY A 27 -27.12 13.75 -14.22
N HIS A 28 -26.68 14.29 -13.09
CA HIS A 28 -25.55 13.73 -12.36
C HIS A 28 -25.88 12.27 -12.06
N TRP A 29 -25.31 11.34 -12.83
CA TRP A 29 -25.32 9.92 -12.50
C TRP A 29 -24.47 9.77 -11.23
N LYS A 30 -25.09 9.70 -10.05
CA LYS A 30 -24.39 9.06 -8.94
C LYS A 30 -24.45 7.57 -9.27
N PRO A 31 -23.31 6.89 -9.55
CA PRO A 31 -23.36 5.44 -9.73
C PRO A 31 -24.09 4.84 -8.55
N ARG A 32 -25.12 4.03 -8.81
CA ARG A 32 -25.75 3.25 -7.75
C ARG A 32 -24.67 2.38 -7.12
N TYR A 33 -24.57 2.45 -5.80
CA TYR A 33 -23.69 1.55 -5.04
C TYR A 33 -24.09 0.10 -5.37
N ARG A 34 -23.15 -0.67 -5.91
CA ARG A 34 -23.32 -2.10 -6.14
C ARG A 34 -22.71 -2.82 -4.94
N LYS A 35 -23.46 -3.76 -4.36
CA LYS A 35 -22.89 -4.64 -3.34
C LYS A 35 -21.75 -5.45 -3.99
N PRO A 36 -20.58 -5.55 -3.33
CA PRO A 36 -19.50 -6.40 -3.84
C PRO A 36 -19.98 -7.85 -3.88
N GLN A 37 -19.76 -8.53 -5.00
CA GLN A 37 -20.07 -9.95 -5.18
C GLN A 37 -18.75 -10.73 -5.29
N PRO A 38 -18.17 -11.17 -4.17
CA PRO A 38 -16.87 -11.87 -4.18
C PRO A 38 -16.94 -13.17 -4.98
N GLU A 39 -18.06 -13.88 -4.96
CA GLU A 39 -18.27 -15.13 -5.72
C GLU A 39 -18.06 -14.98 -7.24
N LEU A 40 -18.36 -13.81 -7.80
CA LEU A 40 -18.28 -13.56 -9.25
C LEU A 40 -16.88 -13.15 -9.73
N THR A 41 -15.92 -13.03 -8.81
CA THR A 41 -14.57 -12.55 -9.15
C THR A 41 -13.70 -13.61 -9.83
N GLY A 42 -14.03 -14.90 -9.69
CA GLY A 42 -13.31 -16.00 -10.34
C GLY A 42 -11.87 -16.17 -9.85
N TYR A 43 -11.56 -15.76 -8.61
CA TYR A 43 -10.26 -16.03 -8.02
C TYR A 43 -10.06 -17.53 -7.74
N PRO A 44 -8.83 -18.04 -7.82
CA PRO A 44 -8.55 -19.40 -7.42
C PRO A 44 -8.79 -19.59 -5.92
N GLU A 45 -9.10 -20.82 -5.52
CA GLU A 45 -9.24 -21.18 -4.11
C GLU A 45 -7.95 -20.82 -3.34
N GLY A 46 -8.11 -20.28 -2.13
CA GLY A 46 -7.00 -19.79 -1.31
C GLY A 46 -6.40 -18.45 -1.73
N HIS A 47 -6.94 -17.77 -2.74
CA HIS A 47 -6.43 -16.46 -3.14
C HIS A 47 -6.67 -15.38 -2.07
N GLY A 48 -5.57 -14.81 -1.58
CA GLY A 48 -5.59 -13.75 -0.56
C GLY A 48 -5.32 -14.26 0.84
N GLU A 49 -5.36 -15.57 1.09
CA GLU A 49 -5.00 -16.14 2.40
C GLU A 49 -3.55 -15.84 2.78
N LYS A 50 -2.68 -15.72 1.78
CA LYS A 50 -1.27 -15.38 1.96
C LYS A 50 -0.95 -14.08 1.25
N ILE A 51 -0.20 -13.23 1.95
CA ILE A 51 0.33 -11.96 1.43
C ILE A 51 1.83 -11.97 1.65
N TRP A 52 2.58 -11.76 0.57
CA TRP A 52 4.02 -11.64 0.60
C TRP A 52 4.42 -10.17 0.53
N VAL A 53 5.30 -9.78 1.43
CA VAL A 53 5.91 -8.46 1.49
C VAL A 53 7.36 -8.61 1.08
N PHE A 54 7.76 -7.91 0.03
CA PHE A 54 9.13 -7.89 -0.46
C PHE A 54 9.75 -6.53 -0.20
N ASN A 55 11.04 -6.50 0.07
CA ASN A 55 11.80 -5.27 0.16
C ASN A 55 13.03 -5.28 -0.77
N GLU A 56 13.41 -4.09 -1.23
CA GLU A 56 14.68 -3.87 -1.92
C GLU A 56 15.76 -3.52 -0.88
N LEU A 57 16.88 -4.24 -0.90
CA LEU A 57 17.95 -4.08 0.09
C LEU A 57 18.57 -2.68 0.10
N ARG A 58 18.76 -2.07 -1.08
CA ARG A 58 19.47 -0.80 -1.22
C ARG A 58 18.59 0.41 -0.90
N SER A 59 17.45 0.52 -1.58
CA SER A 59 16.59 1.71 -1.47
C SER A 59 15.48 1.54 -0.43
N LYS A 60 15.39 0.36 0.21
CA LYS A 60 14.37 0.02 1.21
C LYS A 60 12.94 0.23 0.71
N LEU A 61 12.75 0.11 -0.60
CA LEU A 61 11.44 0.03 -1.24
C LEU A 61 10.72 -1.21 -0.75
N VAL A 62 9.41 -1.14 -0.60
CA VAL A 62 8.56 -2.28 -0.25
C VAL A 62 7.60 -2.55 -1.40
N VAL A 63 7.23 -3.81 -1.64
CA VAL A 63 6.22 -4.24 -2.62
C VAL A 63 5.39 -5.35 -1.99
N TYR A 64 4.08 -5.31 -2.24
CA TYR A 64 3.16 -6.36 -1.79
C TYR A 64 2.81 -7.30 -2.94
N SER A 65 2.63 -8.58 -2.67
CA SER A 65 2.12 -9.56 -3.63
C SER A 65 1.23 -10.61 -2.99
N HIS A 66 0.39 -11.27 -3.80
CA HIS A 66 -0.33 -12.51 -3.46
C HIS A 66 0.38 -13.76 -3.99
N THR A 67 1.61 -13.63 -4.50
CA THR A 67 2.40 -14.75 -4.98
C THR A 67 3.72 -14.82 -4.21
N PRO A 68 4.23 -16.04 -3.93
CA PRO A 68 5.51 -16.23 -3.25
C PRO A 68 6.70 -15.78 -4.10
N VAL A 69 6.54 -15.82 -5.42
CA VAL A 69 7.51 -15.28 -6.38
C VAL A 69 7.09 -13.88 -6.77
N LEU A 70 8.04 -12.93 -6.72
CA LEU A 70 7.82 -11.55 -7.10
C LEU A 70 7.52 -11.43 -8.60
N ASP A 71 6.29 -11.03 -8.93
CA ASP A 71 5.93 -10.65 -10.30
C ASP A 71 6.52 -9.27 -10.62
N VAL A 72 7.48 -9.25 -11.55
CA VAL A 72 8.21 -8.05 -11.96
C VAL A 72 7.28 -6.95 -12.47
N TYR A 73 6.24 -7.32 -13.23
CA TYR A 73 5.33 -6.34 -13.83
C TYR A 73 4.49 -5.67 -12.74
N LYS A 74 3.85 -6.47 -11.87
CA LYS A 74 3.04 -5.96 -10.76
C LYS A 74 3.88 -5.18 -9.75
N ALA A 75 5.10 -5.64 -9.47
CA ALA A 75 6.01 -4.95 -8.56
C ALA A 75 6.41 -3.57 -9.11
N HIS A 76 6.72 -3.47 -10.41
CA HIS A 76 7.13 -2.21 -11.03
C HIS A 76 6.01 -1.16 -11.07
N GLN A 77 4.74 -1.60 -11.18
CA GLN A 77 3.57 -0.72 -11.09
C GLN A 77 3.39 -0.10 -9.70
N GLN A 78 3.89 -0.74 -8.65
CA GLN A 78 3.76 -0.20 -7.30
C GLN A 78 4.84 0.84 -6.97
N ILE A 79 5.96 0.86 -7.68
CA ILE A 79 7.06 1.79 -7.41
C ILE A 79 6.74 3.17 -8.00
N PRO A 80 6.65 4.24 -7.16
CA PRO A 80 6.36 5.58 -7.62
C PRO A 80 7.54 6.20 -8.36
N PHE A 81 7.25 7.17 -9.23
CA PHE A 81 8.29 8.03 -9.80
C PHE A 81 8.48 9.25 -8.90
N VAL A 82 9.61 9.28 -8.18
CA VAL A 82 9.94 10.37 -7.26
C VAL A 82 10.96 11.34 -7.89
N GLY A 83 11.82 10.85 -8.79
CA GLY A 83 12.77 11.67 -9.52
C GLY A 83 13.68 10.89 -10.47
N LYS A 84 14.65 11.57 -11.06
CA LYS A 84 15.63 10.95 -11.97
C LYS A 84 16.38 9.84 -11.22
N LYS A 85 16.45 8.65 -11.82
CA LYS A 85 17.07 7.44 -11.25
C LYS A 85 16.47 6.93 -9.93
N SER A 86 15.27 7.39 -9.55
CA SER A 86 14.58 6.86 -8.36
C SER A 86 13.92 5.50 -8.66
N LYS A 87 13.25 5.40 -9.81
CA LYS A 87 12.60 4.17 -10.26
C LYS A 87 13.58 3.33 -11.09
N PRO A 88 13.83 2.05 -10.73
CA PRO A 88 14.70 1.20 -11.52
C PRO A 88 14.10 0.93 -12.90
N SER A 89 14.94 0.86 -13.93
CA SER A 89 14.49 0.51 -15.28
C SER A 89 14.00 -0.94 -15.37
N LYS A 90 14.68 -1.85 -14.66
CA LYS A 90 14.29 -3.26 -14.52
C LYS A 90 14.48 -3.70 -13.07
N ILE A 91 13.59 -4.53 -12.56
CA ILE A 91 13.72 -5.14 -11.23
C ILE A 91 14.78 -6.23 -11.32
N ARG A 92 15.84 -6.09 -10.53
CA ARG A 92 16.92 -7.09 -10.47
C ARG A 92 16.65 -8.05 -9.31
N LYS A 93 16.66 -9.35 -9.58
CA LYS A 93 16.24 -10.40 -8.63
C LYS A 93 17.15 -10.46 -7.37
N ASP A 94 18.40 -10.08 -7.50
CA ASP A 94 19.41 -10.09 -6.42
C ASP A 94 19.17 -9.05 -5.33
N LEU A 95 18.55 -7.92 -5.68
CA LEU A 95 18.31 -6.82 -4.75
C LEU A 95 17.04 -6.98 -3.92
N TRP A 96 16.14 -7.87 -4.34
CA TRP A 96 14.83 -8.05 -3.74
C TRP A 96 14.83 -9.28 -2.85
N ARG A 97 14.39 -9.10 -1.60
CA ARG A 97 14.22 -10.19 -0.64
C ARG A 97 12.80 -10.16 -0.07
N GLN A 98 12.39 -11.30 0.47
CA GLN A 98 11.17 -11.36 1.27
C GLN A 98 11.43 -10.66 2.59
N LEU A 99 10.54 -9.77 2.99
CA LEU A 99 10.54 -9.07 4.27
C LEU A 99 9.69 -9.85 5.27
N ALA A 100 8.45 -10.16 4.87
CA ALA A 100 7.49 -10.85 5.69
C ALA A 100 6.47 -11.61 4.81
N MET A 101 5.84 -12.62 5.39
CA MET A 101 4.68 -13.30 4.85
C MET A 101 3.56 -13.24 5.89
N VAL A 102 2.39 -12.75 5.51
CA VAL A 102 1.19 -12.73 6.34
C VAL A 102 0.30 -13.87 5.88
N GLU A 103 -0.13 -14.71 6.82
CA GLU A 103 -1.01 -15.85 6.59
C GLU A 103 -2.28 -15.68 7.43
N PHE A 104 -3.42 -15.83 6.76
CA PHE A 104 -4.76 -15.88 7.34
C PHE A 104 -5.24 -17.33 7.44
N PRO A 105 -6.20 -17.64 8.32
CA PRO A 105 -6.80 -18.97 8.37
C PRO A 105 -7.44 -19.37 7.05
N ALA A 106 -7.45 -20.67 6.76
CA ALA A 106 -8.01 -21.22 5.53
C ALA A 106 -9.47 -20.80 5.33
N GLY A 107 -9.83 -20.43 4.10
CA GLY A 107 -11.16 -19.93 3.75
C GLY A 107 -11.38 -18.43 4.00
N ARG A 108 -10.44 -17.71 4.64
CA ARG A 108 -10.50 -16.25 4.87
C ARG A 108 -9.73 -15.43 3.83
N GLY A 109 -9.75 -15.87 2.57
CA GLY A 109 -9.08 -15.14 1.48
C GLY A 109 -9.64 -13.73 1.25
N ASP A 110 -10.91 -13.50 1.56
CA ASP A 110 -11.57 -12.20 1.38
C ASP A 110 -11.07 -11.12 2.37
N VAL A 111 -10.73 -11.53 3.60
CA VAL A 111 -10.05 -10.69 4.60
C VAL A 111 -8.69 -10.29 4.08
N GLY A 112 -7.90 -11.25 3.61
CA GLY A 112 -6.56 -10.96 3.09
C GLY A 112 -6.56 -10.09 1.83
N GLN A 113 -7.55 -10.20 0.95
CA GLN A 113 -7.72 -9.24 -0.16
C GLN A 113 -8.02 -7.82 0.33
N SER A 114 -8.85 -7.68 1.37
CA SER A 114 -9.12 -6.38 2.01
C SER A 114 -7.85 -5.79 2.62
N VAL A 115 -7.11 -6.59 3.38
CA VAL A 115 -5.83 -6.19 3.99
C VAL A 115 -4.82 -5.77 2.92
N TYR A 116 -4.69 -6.55 1.85
CA TYR A 116 -3.80 -6.23 0.73
C TYR A 116 -4.14 -4.90 0.06
N ALA A 117 -5.44 -4.63 -0.15
CA ALA A 117 -5.90 -3.35 -0.67
C ALA A 117 -5.52 -2.20 0.28
N LYS A 118 -5.75 -2.38 1.59
CA LYS A 118 -5.44 -1.36 2.61
C LYS A 118 -3.94 -1.07 2.71
N LEU A 119 -3.10 -2.10 2.74
CA LEU A 119 -1.64 -1.92 2.76
C LEU A 119 -1.15 -1.10 1.56
N ARG A 120 -1.74 -1.30 0.38
CA ARG A 120 -1.42 -0.52 -0.82
C ARG A 120 -1.96 0.92 -0.76
N GLU A 121 -3.12 1.12 -0.15
CA GLU A 121 -3.67 2.45 0.12
C GLU A 121 -2.77 3.24 1.09
N PHE A 122 -2.39 2.63 2.22
CA PHE A 122 -1.50 3.23 3.22
C PHE A 122 -0.14 3.58 2.62
N ARG A 123 0.48 2.65 1.90
CA ARG A 123 1.73 2.93 1.17
C ARG A 123 1.60 4.14 0.25
N ARG A 124 0.52 4.21 -0.55
CA ARG A 124 0.31 5.35 -1.45
C ARG A 124 0.15 6.66 -0.68
N ARG A 125 -0.48 6.63 0.51
CA ARG A 125 -0.57 7.80 1.38
C ARG A 125 0.80 8.21 1.88
N HIS A 126 1.64 7.29 2.38
CA HIS A 126 3.01 7.61 2.83
C HIS A 126 3.90 8.19 1.72
N GLU A 127 3.62 7.85 0.46
CA GLU A 127 4.35 8.40 -0.69
C GLU A 127 3.88 9.80 -1.10
N LEU A 128 2.61 10.17 -0.83
CA LEU A 128 1.98 11.40 -1.32
C LEU A 128 1.73 12.46 -0.23
N GLU A 129 1.37 12.01 0.97
CA GLU A 129 1.04 12.82 2.13
C GLU A 129 2.21 12.74 3.10
N TRP A 130 3.05 13.78 3.12
CA TRP A 130 4.25 13.83 3.93
C TRP A 130 4.27 15.07 4.82
N ASP A 131 5.01 14.96 5.92
CA ASP A 131 5.22 16.06 6.86
C ASP A 131 6.45 16.91 6.48
N ASP A 132 6.64 18.01 7.22
CA ASP A 132 7.80 18.89 7.12
C ASP A 132 9.16 18.18 7.33
N SER A 133 9.15 16.96 7.89
CA SER A 133 10.33 16.10 8.05
C SER A 133 10.99 15.70 6.72
N LEU A 134 10.24 15.77 5.61
CA LEU A 134 10.80 15.60 4.27
C LEU A 134 11.53 16.85 3.77
N TYR A 135 11.20 18.05 4.25
CA TYR A 135 11.90 19.26 3.83
C TYR A 135 13.10 19.57 4.68
N PHE A 136 13.00 19.29 5.98
CA PHE A 136 13.96 19.76 6.95
C PHE A 136 14.54 18.61 7.75
N GLU A 137 15.86 18.64 7.93
CA GLU A 137 16.55 17.81 8.89
C GLU A 137 17.00 18.65 10.08
N GLN A 138 16.76 18.15 11.29
CA GLN A 138 17.24 18.82 12.49
C GLN A 138 18.75 18.62 12.61
N THR A 139 19.46 19.73 12.72
CA THR A 139 20.91 19.74 12.93
C THR A 139 21.18 19.56 14.42
N PRO A 140 22.27 18.87 14.83
CA PRO A 140 22.61 18.71 16.25
C PRO A 140 22.73 20.03 17.03
N LYS A 141 22.99 21.14 16.34
CA LYS A 141 23.11 22.49 16.91
C LYS A 141 21.77 23.25 17.03
N GLY A 142 20.62 22.58 16.84
CA GLY A 142 19.28 23.17 16.98
C GLY A 142 18.75 23.93 15.75
N GLY A 143 19.40 23.82 14.59
CA GLY A 143 18.95 24.42 13.33
C GLY A 143 18.22 23.45 12.40
N LYS A 144 17.54 23.96 11.35
CA LYS A 144 16.91 23.15 10.30
C LYS A 144 17.73 23.23 9.00
N ARG A 145 18.18 22.09 8.48
CA ARG A 145 18.84 21.97 7.17
C ARG A 145 17.80 21.64 6.11
N VAL A 146 17.76 22.42 5.04
CA VAL A 146 16.87 22.14 3.89
C VAL A 146 17.44 20.95 3.09
N LEU A 147 16.60 19.95 2.86
CA LEU A 147 16.96 18.74 2.12
C LEU A 147 16.90 18.95 0.61
N THR A 148 17.92 18.45 -0.07
CA THR A 148 17.99 18.46 -1.54
C THR A 148 16.90 17.56 -2.12
N ARG A 149 16.47 17.84 -3.37
CA ARG A 149 15.45 17.01 -4.05
C ARG A 149 15.82 15.52 -4.10
N GLN A 150 17.11 15.20 -4.17
CA GLN A 150 17.60 13.83 -4.17
C GLN A 150 17.48 13.16 -2.80
N GLU A 151 17.87 13.85 -1.72
CA GLU A 151 17.72 13.35 -0.35
C GLU A 151 16.24 13.15 0.00
N ARG A 152 15.39 14.11 -0.36
CA ARG A 152 13.92 13.99 -0.22
C ARG A 152 13.40 12.77 -0.97
N GLY A 153 13.87 12.58 -2.20
CA GLY A 153 13.49 11.42 -2.99
C GLY A 153 13.88 10.10 -2.33
N LYS A 154 15.07 10.01 -1.72
CA LYS A 154 15.50 8.81 -0.99
C LYS A 154 14.62 8.54 0.23
N LYS A 155 14.29 9.57 1.02
CA LYS A 155 13.41 9.43 2.18
C LYS A 155 12.02 8.92 1.79
N VAL A 156 11.45 9.41 0.69
CA VAL A 156 10.15 8.92 0.19
C VAL A 156 10.19 7.45 -0.23
N LEU A 157 11.32 6.96 -0.74
CA LEU A 157 11.44 5.54 -1.13
C LEU A 157 11.67 4.61 0.06
N GLU A 158 12.18 5.11 1.19
CA GLU A 158 12.46 4.34 2.40
C GLU A 158 11.16 4.02 3.14
N GLN A 159 10.43 3.02 2.65
CA GLN A 159 9.10 2.64 3.14
C GLN A 159 9.12 1.37 4.01
N LYS A 160 10.29 0.79 4.30
CA LYS A 160 10.41 -0.44 5.10
C LYS A 160 9.77 -0.32 6.49
N ALA A 161 10.12 0.73 7.24
CA ALA A 161 9.59 0.94 8.59
C ALA A 161 8.07 1.23 8.55
N ASN A 162 7.65 2.09 7.62
CA ASN A 162 6.25 2.44 7.43
C ASN A 162 5.41 1.21 7.07
N ALA A 163 5.90 0.33 6.19
CA ALA A 163 5.19 -0.89 5.83
C ALA A 163 4.95 -1.83 7.02
N VAL A 164 5.90 -1.91 7.97
CA VAL A 164 5.71 -2.70 9.19
C VAL A 164 4.70 -2.04 10.13
N ALA A 165 4.76 -0.72 10.27
CA ALA A 165 3.77 0.03 11.04
C ALA A 165 2.36 -0.10 10.42
N ASP A 166 2.26 -0.08 9.09
CA ASP A 166 1.02 -0.27 8.34
C ASP A 166 0.46 -1.68 8.54
N LEU A 167 1.32 -2.71 8.56
CA LEU A 167 0.89 -4.08 8.89
C LEU A 167 0.26 -4.15 10.27
N ALA A 168 0.90 -3.57 11.28
CA ALA A 168 0.35 -3.53 12.64
C ALA A 168 -0.98 -2.76 12.69
N ALA A 169 -1.05 -1.59 12.04
CA ALA A 169 -2.26 -0.78 12.01
C ALA A 169 -3.42 -1.48 11.29
N VAL A 170 -3.18 -2.05 10.10
CA VAL A 170 -4.21 -2.72 9.30
C VAL A 170 -4.69 -4.01 9.97
N LEU A 171 -3.79 -4.79 10.57
CA LEU A 171 -4.19 -6.01 11.30
C LEU A 171 -4.89 -5.72 12.64
N ALA A 172 -4.72 -4.51 13.18
CA ALA A 172 -5.52 -3.99 14.28
C ALA A 172 -6.89 -3.41 13.84
N GLY A 173 -7.26 -3.54 12.56
CA GLY A 173 -8.54 -3.07 12.03
C GLY A 173 -8.55 -1.64 11.46
N SER A 174 -7.38 -1.00 11.31
CA SER A 174 -7.31 0.35 10.74
C SER A 174 -7.73 0.38 9.27
N GLY A 175 -8.39 1.47 8.88
CA GLY A 175 -8.84 1.72 7.51
C GLY A 175 -10.34 1.44 7.33
N LYS A 176 -11.04 2.38 6.68
CA LYS A 176 -12.47 2.24 6.40
C LYS A 176 -12.73 0.96 5.59
N SER A 177 -13.77 0.20 5.96
CA SER A 177 -14.16 -1.07 5.34
C SER A 177 -13.07 -2.15 5.34
N ASN A 178 -12.23 -2.16 6.38
CA ASN A 178 -11.30 -3.26 6.62
C ASN A 178 -12.09 -4.48 7.13
N LYS A 179 -11.93 -5.62 6.45
CA LYS A 179 -12.63 -6.86 6.77
C LYS A 179 -11.97 -7.70 7.87
N VAL A 180 -10.82 -7.26 8.40
CA VAL A 180 -10.20 -7.92 9.56
C VAL A 180 -11.09 -7.83 10.79
N VAL A 181 -11.89 -6.77 10.89
CA VAL A 181 -12.91 -6.60 11.92
C VAL A 181 -14.16 -7.34 11.46
N GLU A 182 -14.51 -8.40 12.18
CA GLU A 182 -15.63 -9.29 11.90
C GLU A 182 -16.75 -9.08 12.92
N GLY A 183 -17.99 -9.26 12.45
CA GLY A 183 -19.19 -9.13 13.28
C GLY A 183 -19.51 -7.71 13.76
N GLU A 184 -20.67 -7.57 14.41
CA GLU A 184 -21.08 -6.31 15.04
C GLU A 184 -20.31 -6.02 16.34
N GLY A 185 -19.72 -7.06 16.94
CA GLY A 185 -18.91 -6.98 18.16
C GLY A 185 -17.48 -6.49 17.95
N GLY A 186 -17.02 -6.34 16.71
CA GLY A 186 -15.68 -5.83 16.40
C GLY A 186 -14.55 -6.81 16.67
N GLU A 187 -14.81 -8.12 16.55
CA GLU A 187 -13.81 -9.16 16.77
C GLU A 187 -12.76 -9.14 15.65
N LEU A 188 -11.49 -9.35 15.98
CA LEU A 188 -10.40 -9.31 15.01
C LEU A 188 -10.06 -10.72 14.53
N CYS A 189 -10.01 -10.90 13.21
CA CYS A 189 -9.56 -12.15 12.60
C CYS A 189 -8.11 -12.45 12.98
N GLU A 190 -7.81 -13.72 13.31
CA GLU A 190 -6.44 -14.15 13.61
C GLU A 190 -5.54 -14.05 12.38
N ALA A 191 -4.31 -13.58 12.56
CA ALA A 191 -3.32 -13.50 11.50
C ALA A 191 -1.94 -13.93 12.01
N THR A 192 -1.18 -14.65 11.19
CA THR A 192 0.19 -15.04 11.51
C THR A 192 1.17 -14.34 10.58
N ILE A 193 2.18 -13.67 11.12
CA ILE A 193 3.22 -12.99 10.35
C ILE A 193 4.54 -13.74 10.50
N TYR A 194 5.07 -14.24 9.41
CA TYR A 194 6.40 -14.82 9.34
C TYR A 194 7.40 -13.78 8.83
N TRP A 195 8.42 -13.50 9.63
CA TRP A 195 9.44 -12.50 9.34
C TRP A 195 10.69 -13.15 8.72
N ALA A 196 11.34 -12.44 7.80
CA ALA A 196 12.69 -12.81 7.34
C ALA A 196 13.76 -12.46 8.39
N ASN A 197 13.58 -11.35 9.12
CA ASN A 197 14.41 -10.98 10.26
C ASN A 197 13.51 -10.66 11.46
N ALA A 198 13.75 -11.27 12.61
CA ALA A 198 12.98 -11.03 13.83
C ALA A 198 12.96 -9.55 14.24
N ILE A 199 14.07 -8.83 14.02
CA ILE A 199 14.23 -7.42 14.42
C ILE A 199 13.20 -6.52 13.71
N ASP A 200 12.80 -6.87 12.49
CA ASP A 200 11.93 -6.01 11.69
C ASP A 200 10.54 -5.83 12.32
N ARG A 201 10.10 -6.74 13.20
CA ARG A 201 8.82 -6.58 13.94
C ARG A 201 8.79 -5.36 14.87
N HIS A 202 9.96 -4.88 15.31
CA HIS A 202 10.09 -3.78 16.26
C HIS A 202 9.94 -2.40 15.63
N TYR A 203 9.81 -2.30 14.30
CA TYR A 203 9.43 -1.03 13.66
C TYR A 203 8.01 -0.59 14.05
N ALA A 204 7.13 -1.53 14.41
CA ALA A 204 5.84 -1.23 15.00
C ALA A 204 5.95 -1.17 16.53
N THR A 205 5.44 -0.09 17.12
CA THR A 205 5.49 0.12 18.57
C THR A 205 4.65 -0.88 19.35
N LYS A 206 3.50 -1.28 18.79
CA LYS A 206 2.53 -2.18 19.41
C LYS A 206 1.89 -3.06 18.35
N TRP A 207 1.60 -4.30 18.72
CA TRP A 207 0.86 -5.27 17.92
C TRP A 207 -0.47 -5.60 18.60
N SER A 208 -1.48 -5.89 17.80
CA SER A 208 -2.78 -6.33 18.30
C SER A 208 -2.72 -7.80 18.73
N PRO A 209 -3.53 -8.23 19.72
CA PRO A 209 -3.43 -9.57 20.31
C PRO A 209 -3.84 -10.70 19.35
N ASN A 210 -4.54 -10.39 18.26
CA ASN A 210 -4.90 -11.37 17.22
C ASN A 210 -3.73 -11.76 16.31
N VAL A 211 -2.57 -11.08 16.42
CA VAL A 211 -1.43 -11.29 15.52
C VAL A 211 -0.38 -12.18 16.20
N LYS A 212 -0.13 -13.34 15.58
CA LYS A 212 0.95 -14.26 15.95
C LYS A 212 2.19 -13.95 15.11
N HIS A 213 3.38 -14.15 15.69
CA HIS A 213 4.65 -13.93 14.99
C HIS A 213 5.42 -15.23 14.81
N GLY A 214 6.04 -15.40 13.66
CA GLY A 214 6.94 -16.51 13.35
C GLY A 214 8.11 -16.05 12.49
N LEU A 215 8.99 -16.99 12.17
CA LEU A 215 10.10 -16.80 11.24
C LEU A 215 9.86 -17.58 9.95
N LEU A 216 10.32 -17.01 8.84
CA LEU A 216 10.45 -17.73 7.58
C LEU A 216 11.55 -18.80 7.69
N PRO A 217 11.47 -19.90 6.93
CA PRO A 217 12.49 -20.95 6.96
C PRO A 217 13.90 -20.45 6.63
N ASP A 218 14.01 -19.53 5.68
CA ASP A 218 15.29 -18.87 5.34
C ASP A 218 15.59 -17.64 6.22
N GLY A 219 14.72 -17.34 7.19
CA GLY A 219 14.84 -16.20 8.08
C GLY A 219 15.87 -16.43 9.17
N VAL A 220 16.50 -15.35 9.63
CA VAL A 220 17.49 -15.38 10.72
C VAL A 220 16.91 -14.68 11.94
N ASP A 221 16.92 -15.38 13.08
CA ASP A 221 16.58 -14.79 14.37
C ASP A 221 17.76 -14.01 14.95
N TRP A 222 17.93 -12.77 14.52
CA TRP A 222 18.97 -11.88 15.06
C TRP A 222 18.72 -11.44 16.52
N SER A 223 17.55 -11.76 17.09
CA SER A 223 17.28 -11.47 18.51
C SER A 223 17.75 -12.58 19.45
N ALA A 224 18.07 -13.75 18.90
CA ALA A 224 18.57 -14.88 19.65
C ALA A 224 20.08 -14.72 19.96
N PRO A 225 20.58 -15.25 21.10
CA PRO A 225 21.99 -15.19 21.45
C PRO A 225 22.86 -15.89 20.41
N VAL A 226 24.06 -15.36 20.17
CA VAL A 226 25.01 -15.89 19.18
C VAL A 226 25.31 -17.36 19.48
N GLY A 227 24.96 -18.25 18.55
CA GLY A 227 25.19 -19.70 18.64
C GLY A 227 23.94 -20.58 18.84
N SER A 228 22.75 -20.00 18.99
CA SER A 228 21.51 -20.77 19.21
C SER A 228 20.69 -21.07 17.95
N VAL A 229 21.11 -20.62 16.76
CA VAL A 229 20.26 -20.65 15.56
C VAL A 229 20.65 -21.80 14.62
N PRO A 230 19.96 -22.96 14.67
CA PRO A 230 19.96 -23.89 13.55
C PRO A 230 19.20 -23.29 12.36
N ARG A 231 19.66 -23.56 11.15
CA ARG A 231 19.00 -23.20 9.90
C ARG A 231 17.73 -24.06 9.73
N ALA A 232 16.61 -23.61 10.29
CA ALA A 232 15.36 -24.38 10.29
C ALA A 232 14.68 -24.36 8.91
N VAL A 233 14.39 -25.53 8.36
CA VAL A 233 13.63 -25.69 7.10
C VAL A 233 12.11 -25.50 7.32
N THR A 234 11.68 -25.29 8.57
CA THR A 234 10.29 -25.17 9.00
C THR A 234 9.97 -23.78 9.55
N HIS A 235 8.74 -23.32 9.30
CA HIS A 235 8.20 -22.11 9.91
C HIS A 235 8.17 -22.28 11.44
N THR A 236 8.96 -21.49 12.15
CA THR A 236 9.04 -21.55 13.61
C THR A 236 8.27 -20.38 14.19
N LEU A 237 7.23 -20.65 14.98
CA LEU A 237 6.54 -19.59 15.72
C LEU A 237 7.50 -19.01 16.74
N LEU A 238 7.60 -17.68 16.78
CA LEU A 238 8.38 -17.00 17.79
C LEU A 238 7.64 -17.13 19.12
N PRO A 239 8.34 -17.39 20.23
CA PRO A 239 7.70 -17.39 21.53
C PRO A 239 7.02 -16.03 21.75
N GLU A 240 5.83 -16.07 22.33
CA GLU A 240 5.04 -14.92 22.74
C GLU A 240 5.76 -14.22 23.91
N SER A 241 6.84 -13.52 23.57
CA SER A 241 7.71 -12.88 24.56
C SER A 241 6.98 -11.69 25.15
N ALA A 242 6.64 -11.85 26.43
CA ALA A 242 6.41 -10.87 27.48
C ALA A 242 6.76 -9.42 27.13
N ALA A 243 5.84 -8.54 27.54
CA ALA A 243 5.97 -7.10 27.64
C ALA A 243 7.41 -6.61 27.69
N ALA A 244 7.73 -5.67 26.80
CA ALA A 244 8.97 -4.93 26.76
C ALA A 244 9.43 -4.51 28.17
N GLU A 245 10.48 -5.13 28.68
CA GLU A 245 11.25 -4.52 29.75
C GLU A 245 11.92 -3.26 29.17
N PRO A 246 11.66 -2.07 29.73
CA PRO A 246 12.35 -0.87 29.28
C PRO A 246 13.83 -1.01 29.64
N LEU A 247 14.68 -0.79 28.64
CA LEU A 247 16.12 -0.56 28.81
C LEU A 247 16.34 0.45 29.94
N LYS A 248 16.74 -0.02 31.12
CA LYS A 248 17.26 0.84 32.17
C LYS A 248 18.57 1.43 31.66
N GLN A 249 18.61 2.77 31.62
CA GLN A 249 19.80 3.57 31.34
C GLN A 249 20.85 3.37 32.43
#